data_AF-A0A1I9XX64-F1
#
_entry.id   AF-A0A1I9XX64-F1
#
_cell.length_a   1.000
_cell.length_b   1.000
_cell.length_c   1.000
_cell.angle_alpha   90.00
_cell.angle_beta   90.00
_cell.angle_gamma   90.00
#
_symmetry.space_group_name_H-M   'P 1'
#
loop_
_entity.id
_entity.type
_entity.pdbx_description
1 polymer ?
#
loop_
_entity_poly.entity_id
_entity_poly.type
_entity_poly.pdbx_seq_one_letter_code
_entity_poly.pdbx_strand_id
1 'polypeptide(L)'
;MHLKQQAPRATLLAAALAAAVALAQPAIAATPVAVELAPVDVANLYIKTIVNHDEASVAKLNAYLRPTRLAGHQSAEYASYSALKETDAQFPAETGKLIADLFPAAMQAALTPAAELLAANVIAAKNGAACQATKADPATEENGMQTTVVSFECQLVKVPVAWAPASQQLAKSGCKAEQCIAGLKKIAATYASAPKQTWRAVFPISREKSSEAWRNDFARETFDEIWDYL
;
A
#
# COMPACT_ATOMS: atom_id res chain seq x y z
N MET A 1 4.69 85.87 -44.33
CA MET A 1 3.55 84.96 -44.50
C MET A 1 4.05 83.52 -44.46
N HIS A 2 3.46 82.76 -43.53
CA HIS A 2 3.31 81.32 -43.39
C HIS A 2 4.43 80.28 -43.62
N LEU A 3 4.65 79.58 -42.48
CA LEU A 3 4.91 78.17 -42.22
C LEU A 3 6.23 77.52 -42.67
N LYS A 4 7.04 77.26 -41.63
CA LYS A 4 8.21 76.40 -41.58
C LYS A 4 7.83 74.91 -41.51
N GLN A 5 8.88 74.11 -41.73
CA GLN A 5 9.17 72.73 -41.26
C GLN A 5 8.98 71.67 -42.35
N GLN A 6 10.02 71.38 -43.13
CA GLN A 6 11.28 70.64 -42.84
C GLN A 6 11.08 69.14 -42.63
N ALA A 7 11.68 68.40 -43.57
CA ALA A 7 11.88 66.95 -43.62
C ALA A 7 12.68 66.42 -42.42
N PRO A 8 12.86 65.09 -42.29
CA PRO A 8 14.10 64.55 -42.86
C PRO A 8 14.04 63.12 -43.45
N ARG A 9 15.13 62.82 -44.17
CA ARG A 9 15.47 61.62 -44.92
C ARG A 9 15.91 60.45 -44.03
N ALA A 10 15.57 59.25 -44.49
CA ALA A 10 16.21 57.96 -44.24
C ALA A 10 17.65 57.93 -44.81
N THR A 11 18.62 57.06 -44.49
CA THR A 11 18.65 55.75 -43.85
C THR A 11 20.12 55.40 -43.51
N LEU A 12 20.33 54.76 -42.35
CA LEU A 12 21.19 53.59 -42.01
C LEU A 12 22.59 53.39 -42.61
N LEU A 13 23.58 53.27 -41.73
CA LEU A 13 24.41 52.05 -41.50
C LEU A 13 25.41 52.27 -40.34
N ALA A 14 25.35 51.46 -39.27
CA ALA A 14 26.49 50.88 -38.54
C ALA A 14 26.10 50.32 -37.15
N ALA A 15 26.49 49.06 -36.93
CA ALA A 15 26.85 48.33 -35.72
C ALA A 15 26.42 48.82 -34.31
N ALA A 16 25.82 47.92 -33.53
CA ALA A 16 26.11 47.77 -32.10
C ALA A 16 25.71 46.37 -31.59
N LEU A 17 26.65 45.71 -30.90
CA LEU A 17 26.41 44.52 -30.08
C LEU A 17 25.41 44.86 -28.96
N ALA A 18 24.45 43.98 -28.69
CA ALA A 18 23.71 43.97 -27.44
C ALA A 18 23.68 42.55 -26.87
N ALA A 19 24.49 42.34 -25.82
CA ALA A 19 24.41 41.20 -24.94
C ALA A 19 23.03 41.20 -24.25
N ALA A 20 22.19 40.24 -24.56
CA ALA A 20 20.99 39.98 -23.78
C ALA A 20 21.39 39.14 -22.56
N VAL A 21 21.51 39.82 -21.42
CA VAL A 21 21.55 39.20 -20.09
C VAL A 21 20.29 38.35 -19.96
N ALA A 22 20.47 37.03 -19.99
CA ALA A 22 19.43 36.10 -19.61
C ALA A 22 19.06 36.39 -18.16
N LEU A 23 17.86 36.96 -17.98
CA LEU A 23 17.23 37.09 -16.67
C LEU A 23 17.03 35.68 -16.12
N ALA A 24 18.01 35.21 -15.36
CA ALA A 24 17.86 34.08 -14.45
C ALA A 24 16.83 34.50 -13.41
N GLN A 25 15.55 34.25 -13.70
CA GLN A 25 14.55 34.23 -12.66
C GLN A 25 14.93 33.11 -11.70
N PRO A 26 15.04 33.36 -10.39
CA PRO A 26 15.18 32.28 -9.44
C PRO A 26 13.93 31.41 -9.61
N ALA A 27 14.13 30.16 -10.01
CA ALA A 27 13.11 29.14 -9.90
C ALA A 27 12.71 29.12 -8.42
N ILE A 28 11.57 29.76 -8.11
CA ILE A 28 10.91 29.57 -6.84
C ILE A 28 10.61 28.08 -6.83
N ALA A 29 11.39 27.33 -6.03
CA ALA A 29 11.08 25.96 -5.71
C ALA A 29 9.63 25.99 -5.23
N ALA A 30 8.71 25.49 -6.05
CA ALA A 30 7.35 25.29 -5.63
C ALA A 30 7.44 24.35 -4.44
N THR A 31 7.27 24.89 -3.24
CA THR A 31 6.96 24.06 -2.07
C THR A 31 5.82 23.17 -2.51
N PRO A 32 6.01 21.84 -2.57
CA PRO A 32 4.94 20.97 -2.99
C PRO A 32 3.85 21.14 -1.94
N VAL A 33 2.79 21.87 -2.30
CA VAL A 33 1.54 21.83 -1.56
C VAL A 33 1.17 20.35 -1.58
N ALA A 34 1.23 19.69 -0.43
CA ALA A 34 0.76 18.32 -0.31
C ALA A 34 -0.64 18.30 -0.93
N VAL A 35 -0.82 17.50 -1.99
CA VAL A 35 -2.14 17.38 -2.64
C VAL A 35 -3.11 16.99 -1.54
N GLU A 36 -4.04 17.87 -1.18
CA GLU A 36 -4.98 17.59 -0.09
C GLU A 36 -5.91 16.46 -0.55
N LEU A 37 -5.64 15.27 -0.02
CA LEU A 37 -6.47 14.08 -0.24
C LEU A 37 -7.46 13.96 0.90
N ALA A 38 -8.71 13.62 0.57
CA ALA A 38 -9.71 13.30 1.57
C ALA A 38 -9.27 12.04 2.35
N PRO A 39 -9.65 11.91 3.64
CA PRO A 39 -9.33 10.74 4.46
C PRO A 39 -9.62 9.38 3.81
N VAL A 40 -10.76 9.27 3.11
CA VAL A 40 -11.16 8.05 2.39
C VAL A 40 -10.19 7.72 1.25
N ASP A 41 -9.69 8.72 0.52
CA ASP A 41 -8.74 8.50 -0.58
C ASP A 41 -7.37 8.08 -0.06
N VAL A 42 -6.91 8.70 1.03
CA VAL A 42 -5.68 8.29 1.71
C VAL A 42 -5.81 6.87 2.23
N ALA A 43 -6.95 6.54 2.83
CA ALA A 43 -7.22 5.21 3.32
C ALA A 43 -7.18 4.16 2.21
N ASN A 44 -7.76 4.47 1.05
CA ASN A 44 -7.68 3.61 -0.14
C ASN A 44 -6.23 3.38 -0.60
N LEU A 45 -5.35 4.38 -0.50
CA LEU A 45 -3.94 4.21 -0.81
C LEU A 45 -3.24 3.26 0.17
N TYR A 46 -3.50 3.38 1.47
CA TYR A 46 -2.97 2.44 2.48
C TYR A 46 -3.46 1.02 2.23
N ILE A 47 -4.77 0.83 2.04
CA ILE A 47 -5.38 -0.48 1.76
C ILE A 47 -4.71 -1.14 0.56
N LYS A 48 -4.65 -0.45 -0.58
CA LYS A 48 -4.07 -1.00 -1.82
C LYS A 48 -2.57 -1.25 -1.70
N THR A 49 -1.87 -0.44 -0.92
CA THR A 49 -0.44 -0.62 -0.66
C THR A 49 -0.16 -1.84 0.22
N ILE A 50 -0.93 -2.05 1.30
CA ILE A 50 -0.63 -3.06 2.32
C ILE A 50 -1.31 -4.40 2.01
N VAL A 51 -2.56 -4.38 1.54
CA VAL A 51 -3.31 -5.60 1.26
C VAL A 51 -2.97 -6.13 -0.12
N ASN A 52 -3.06 -5.28 -1.15
CA ASN A 52 -2.94 -5.69 -2.54
C ASN A 52 -1.54 -5.59 -3.12
N HIS A 53 -0.63 -4.88 -2.43
CA HIS A 53 0.71 -4.55 -2.93
C HIS A 53 0.65 -3.92 -4.34
N ASP A 54 -0.30 -3.01 -4.57
CA ASP A 54 -0.51 -2.36 -5.87
C ASP A 54 0.58 -1.30 -6.14
N GLU A 55 1.34 -1.48 -7.23
CA GLU A 55 2.49 -0.64 -7.58
C GLU A 55 2.12 0.85 -7.70
N ALA A 56 1.01 1.16 -8.38
CA ALA A 56 0.56 2.54 -8.57
C ALA A 56 0.17 3.19 -7.24
N SER A 57 -0.49 2.45 -6.36
CA SER A 57 -0.86 2.92 -5.02
C SER A 57 0.35 3.09 -4.12
N VAL A 58 1.34 2.19 -4.17
CA VAL A 58 2.62 2.34 -3.46
C VAL A 58 3.31 3.64 -3.89
N ALA A 59 3.46 3.86 -5.19
CA ALA A 59 4.10 5.07 -5.72
C ALA A 59 3.35 6.34 -5.31
N LYS A 60 2.00 6.32 -5.41
CA LYS A 60 1.17 7.46 -5.04
C LYS A 60 1.17 7.73 -3.54
N LEU A 61 1.14 6.69 -2.70
CA LEU A 61 1.22 6.83 -1.24
C LEU A 61 2.58 7.39 -0.82
N ASN A 62 3.68 6.86 -1.36
CA ASN A 62 5.00 7.39 -1.09
C ASN A 62 5.12 8.86 -1.51
N ALA A 63 4.66 9.22 -2.70
CA ALA A 63 4.67 10.61 -3.16
C ALA A 63 3.85 11.54 -2.24
N TYR A 64 2.68 11.08 -1.80
CA TYR A 64 1.80 11.81 -0.88
C TYR A 64 2.44 12.03 0.50
N LEU A 65 3.06 11.00 1.06
CA LEU A 65 3.63 11.04 2.42
C LEU A 65 5.02 11.68 2.48
N ARG A 66 5.80 11.66 1.38
CA ARG A 66 7.23 12.04 1.36
C ARG A 66 7.52 13.40 2.00
N PRO A 67 6.79 14.50 1.72
CA PRO A 67 7.07 15.78 2.36
C PRO A 67 6.96 15.72 3.89
N THR A 68 5.90 15.07 4.39
CA THR A 68 5.63 14.92 5.83
C THR A 68 6.66 13.99 6.49
N ARG A 69 7.02 12.88 5.83
CA ARG A 69 8.02 11.92 6.36
C ARG A 69 9.41 12.56 6.48
N LEU A 70 9.84 13.31 5.47
CA LEU A 70 11.13 14.01 5.50
C LEU A 70 11.16 15.12 6.57
N ALA A 71 10.07 15.87 6.73
CA ALA A 71 9.94 16.86 7.81
C ALA A 71 10.02 16.22 9.21
N GLY A 72 9.50 15.00 9.36
CA GLY A 72 9.59 14.19 10.58
C GLY A 72 10.87 13.35 10.71
N HIS A 73 11.90 13.56 9.89
CA HIS A 73 13.16 12.81 9.89
C HIS A 73 13.01 11.29 9.70
N GLN A 74 11.97 10.85 8.99
CA GLN A 74 11.74 9.45 8.61
C GLN A 74 12.29 9.14 7.20
N SER A 75 12.30 7.86 6.81
CA SER A 75 12.61 7.46 5.43
C SER A 75 11.66 8.14 4.44
N ALA A 76 12.18 8.59 3.29
CA ALA A 76 11.38 9.26 2.26
C ALA A 76 10.21 8.40 1.75
N GLU A 77 10.44 7.10 1.61
CA GLU A 77 9.45 6.13 1.17
C GLU A 77 8.81 5.45 2.38
N TYR A 78 7.49 5.27 2.33
CA TYR A 78 6.72 4.52 3.31
C TYR A 78 6.82 3.02 3.05
N ALA A 79 6.69 2.60 1.78
CA ALA A 79 6.79 1.21 1.37
C ALA A 79 7.64 1.05 0.11
N SER A 80 8.29 -0.10 -0.03
CA SER A 80 9.01 -0.47 -1.27
C SER A 80 8.21 -1.55 -2.00
N TYR A 81 7.76 -1.26 -3.22
CA TYR A 81 7.04 -2.24 -4.03
C TYR A 81 7.88 -3.50 -4.29
N SER A 82 9.17 -3.34 -4.60
CA SER A 82 10.06 -4.49 -4.81
C SER A 82 10.20 -5.34 -3.55
N ALA A 83 10.33 -4.73 -2.37
CA ALA A 83 10.41 -5.46 -1.12
C ALA A 83 9.09 -6.19 -0.78
N LEU A 84 7.94 -5.58 -1.10
CA LEU A 84 6.63 -6.22 -0.95
C LEU A 84 6.51 -7.44 -1.88
N LYS A 85 6.95 -7.33 -3.14
CA LYS A 85 6.95 -8.44 -4.09
C LYS A 85 7.94 -9.55 -3.72
N GLU A 86 9.08 -9.19 -3.17
CA GLU A 86 10.05 -10.14 -2.64
C GLU A 86 9.46 -10.92 -1.46
N THR A 87 8.81 -10.22 -0.53
CA THR A 87 8.10 -10.84 0.60
C THR A 87 7.01 -11.79 0.11
N ASP A 88 6.19 -11.37 -0.87
CA ASP A 88 5.17 -12.24 -1.48
C ASP A 88 5.77 -13.51 -2.08
N ALA A 89 6.95 -13.41 -2.70
CA ALA A 89 7.61 -14.54 -3.35
C ALA A 89 8.25 -15.51 -2.34
N GLN A 90 8.72 -15.01 -1.19
CA GLN A 90 9.29 -15.81 -0.11
C GLN A 90 8.20 -16.47 0.75
N PHE A 91 7.02 -15.84 0.86
CA PHE A 91 5.94 -16.28 1.75
C PHE A 91 5.55 -17.76 1.61
N PRO A 92 5.39 -18.36 0.40
CA PRO A 92 5.04 -19.76 0.28
C PRO A 92 6.07 -20.70 0.92
N ALA A 93 7.36 -20.42 0.73
CA ALA A 93 8.44 -21.24 1.27
C ALA A 93 8.56 -21.10 2.78
N GLU A 94 8.56 -19.86 3.29
CA GLU A 94 8.69 -19.59 4.73
C GLU A 94 7.48 -20.09 5.52
N THR A 95 6.27 -19.72 5.09
CA THR A 95 5.03 -20.15 5.74
C THR A 95 4.76 -21.64 5.51
N GLY A 96 5.09 -22.18 4.33
CA GLY A 96 5.01 -23.61 4.05
C GLY A 96 5.91 -24.43 4.98
N LYS A 97 7.12 -23.92 5.28
CA LYS A 97 7.98 -24.51 6.30
C LYS A 97 7.35 -24.44 7.69
N LEU A 98 6.81 -23.30 8.10
CA LEU A 98 6.12 -23.17 9.41
C LEU A 98 4.95 -24.15 9.55
N ILE A 99 4.17 -24.35 8.48
CA ILE A 99 3.08 -25.32 8.44
C ILE A 99 3.63 -26.74 8.53
N ALA A 100 4.67 -27.09 7.77
CA ALA A 100 5.27 -28.41 7.81
C ALA A 100 5.87 -28.74 9.19
N ASP A 101 6.48 -27.75 9.85
CA ASP A 101 7.07 -27.87 11.19
C ASP A 101 6.02 -28.20 12.29
N LEU A 102 4.72 -28.03 12.01
CA LEU A 102 3.63 -28.51 12.89
C LEU A 102 3.53 -30.05 12.95
N PHE A 103 4.06 -30.75 11.95
CA PHE A 103 3.96 -32.19 11.82
C PHE A 103 5.24 -32.90 12.30
N PRO A 104 5.17 -34.19 12.69
CA PRO A 104 6.33 -35.00 13.03
C PRO A 104 7.44 -34.93 11.99
N ALA A 105 8.70 -34.84 12.45
CA ALA A 105 9.90 -34.68 11.61
C ALA A 105 9.98 -35.68 10.45
N ALA A 106 9.58 -36.93 10.67
CA ALA A 106 9.59 -37.99 9.65
C ALA A 106 8.68 -37.72 8.44
N MET A 107 7.70 -36.82 8.56
CA MET A 107 6.74 -36.50 7.50
C MET A 107 6.99 -35.15 6.84
N GLN A 108 7.82 -34.28 7.43
CA GLN A 108 7.96 -32.88 7.02
C GLN A 108 8.33 -32.75 5.54
N ALA A 109 9.37 -33.45 5.08
CA ALA A 109 9.82 -33.39 3.68
C ALA A 109 8.72 -33.78 2.67
N ALA A 110 7.85 -34.74 3.02
CA ALA A 110 6.75 -35.15 2.15
C ALA A 110 5.58 -34.16 2.18
N LEU A 111 5.40 -33.42 3.28
CA LEU A 111 4.33 -32.45 3.48
C LEU A 111 4.68 -31.07 2.95
N THR A 112 5.96 -30.68 2.92
CA THR A 112 6.43 -29.36 2.51
C THR A 112 5.80 -28.88 1.20
N PRO A 113 5.75 -29.66 0.10
CA PRO A 113 5.14 -29.17 -1.13
C PRO A 113 3.64 -28.85 -1.00
N ALA A 114 2.90 -29.59 -0.18
CA ALA A 114 1.48 -29.34 0.07
C ALA A 114 1.27 -28.14 1.01
N ALA A 115 2.18 -27.94 1.95
CA ALA A 115 2.20 -26.80 2.85
C ALA A 115 2.55 -25.49 2.12
N GLU A 116 3.53 -25.51 1.23
CA GLU A 116 3.88 -24.38 0.36
C GLU A 116 2.73 -24.03 -0.58
N LEU A 117 2.03 -25.02 -1.14
CA LEU A 117 0.83 -24.79 -1.95
C LEU A 117 -0.28 -24.11 -1.14
N LEU A 118 -0.50 -24.53 0.11
CA LEU A 118 -1.44 -23.86 1.01
C LEU A 118 -1.04 -22.40 1.22
N ALA A 119 0.20 -22.14 1.61
CA ALA A 119 0.70 -20.78 1.81
C ALA A 119 0.61 -19.93 0.54
N ALA A 120 0.92 -20.49 -0.63
CA ALA A 120 0.79 -19.82 -1.93
C ALA A 120 -0.66 -19.41 -2.22
N ASN A 121 -1.63 -20.29 -1.96
CA ASN A 121 -3.04 -19.95 -2.19
C ASN A 121 -3.56 -18.92 -1.17
N VAL A 122 -3.07 -18.96 0.07
CA VAL A 122 -3.40 -17.98 1.11
C VAL A 122 -2.90 -16.58 0.74
N ILE A 123 -1.63 -16.43 0.34
CA ILE A 123 -1.11 -15.12 -0.10
C ILE A 123 -1.79 -14.63 -1.38
N ALA A 124 -2.11 -15.53 -2.32
CA ALA A 124 -2.89 -15.18 -3.50
C ALA A 124 -4.31 -14.71 -3.14
N ALA A 125 -4.96 -15.34 -2.17
CA ALA A 125 -6.28 -14.95 -1.67
C ALA A 125 -6.24 -13.57 -0.98
N LYS A 126 -5.22 -13.29 -0.15
CA LYS A 126 -5.00 -11.95 0.42
C LYS A 126 -4.82 -10.92 -0.68
N ASN A 127 -3.87 -11.12 -1.58
CA ASN A 127 -3.51 -10.11 -2.57
C ASN A 127 -4.64 -9.88 -3.58
N GLY A 128 -5.50 -10.88 -3.81
CA GLY A 128 -6.73 -10.81 -4.60
C GLY A 128 -7.96 -10.26 -3.87
N ALA A 129 -7.85 -9.90 -2.58
CA ALA A 129 -8.94 -9.29 -1.84
C ALA A 129 -9.34 -7.94 -2.43
N ALA A 130 -10.61 -7.74 -2.74
CA ALA A 130 -11.10 -6.44 -3.21
C ALA A 130 -11.49 -5.59 -2.01
N CYS A 131 -10.64 -4.62 -1.65
CA CYS A 131 -10.83 -3.77 -0.48
C CYS A 131 -11.06 -2.30 -0.85
N GLN A 132 -11.96 -1.63 -0.13
CA GLN A 132 -12.30 -0.23 -0.37
C GLN A 132 -12.70 0.47 0.93
N ALA A 133 -12.16 1.67 1.14
CA ALA A 133 -12.61 2.58 2.17
C ALA A 133 -14.01 3.12 1.84
N THR A 134 -14.91 3.10 2.81
CA THR A 134 -16.34 3.40 2.61
C THR A 134 -16.72 4.75 3.19
N LYS A 135 -16.22 5.09 4.38
CA LYS A 135 -16.61 6.31 5.09
C LYS A 135 -15.50 6.75 6.04
N ALA A 136 -15.28 8.05 6.14
CA ALA A 136 -14.52 8.66 7.22
C ALA A 136 -15.47 9.36 8.19
N ASP A 137 -15.22 9.23 9.47
CA ASP A 137 -15.93 10.00 10.50
C ASP A 137 -15.43 11.45 10.54
N PRO A 138 -16.21 12.39 11.10
CA PRO A 138 -15.72 13.75 11.33
C PRO A 138 -14.40 13.73 12.09
N ALA A 139 -13.43 14.52 11.65
CA ALA A 139 -12.15 14.63 12.33
C ALA A 139 -12.35 15.24 13.73
N THR A 140 -11.65 14.69 14.71
CA THR A 140 -11.57 15.18 16.08
C THR A 140 -10.18 15.77 16.32
N GLU A 141 -10.09 16.80 17.16
CA GLU A 141 -8.82 17.41 17.52
C GLU A 141 -8.52 17.15 18.99
N GLU A 142 -7.39 16.51 19.27
CA GLU A 142 -6.92 16.26 20.63
C GLU A 142 -5.39 16.42 20.67
N ASN A 143 -4.86 17.15 21.65
CA ASN A 143 -3.42 17.38 21.83
C ASN A 143 -2.69 17.90 20.57
N GLY A 144 -3.37 18.69 19.74
CA GLY A 144 -2.79 19.21 18.49
C GLY A 144 -2.75 18.19 17.34
N MET A 145 -3.43 17.05 17.48
CA MET A 145 -3.59 16.04 16.43
C MET A 145 -5.03 16.04 15.93
N GLN A 146 -5.21 16.17 14.62
CA GLN A 146 -6.47 15.85 13.96
C GLN A 146 -6.49 14.33 13.70
N THR A 147 -7.53 13.64 14.17
CA THR A 147 -7.72 12.20 13.95
C THR A 147 -9.10 11.94 13.38
N THR A 148 -9.18 11.06 12.38
CA THR A 148 -10.43 10.52 11.86
C THR A 148 -10.32 9.02 11.74
N VAL A 149 -11.44 8.33 11.94
CA VAL A 149 -11.55 6.88 11.77
C VAL A 149 -12.18 6.62 10.40
N VAL A 150 -11.53 5.77 9.60
CA VAL A 150 -12.01 5.39 8.28
C VAL A 150 -12.48 3.95 8.30
N SER A 151 -13.77 3.75 8.00
CA SER A 151 -14.35 2.43 7.75
C SER A 151 -13.96 1.92 6.37
N PHE A 152 -13.76 0.62 6.25
CA PHE A 152 -13.52 -0.05 4.99
C PHE A 152 -14.18 -1.42 4.95
N GLU A 153 -14.31 -1.96 3.74
CA GLU A 153 -14.73 -3.34 3.54
C GLU A 153 -13.84 -4.05 2.53
N CYS A 154 -13.69 -5.37 2.71
CA CYS A 154 -12.92 -6.25 1.87
C CYS A 154 -13.76 -7.47 1.46
N GLN A 155 -13.69 -7.86 0.19
CA GLN A 155 -14.21 -9.12 -0.28
C GLN A 155 -13.13 -10.20 -0.16
N LEU A 156 -13.16 -10.96 0.93
CA LEU A 156 -12.23 -12.04 1.24
C LEU A 156 -12.78 -13.39 0.81
N VAL A 157 -11.92 -14.39 0.67
CA VAL A 157 -12.37 -15.78 0.47
C VAL A 157 -13.06 -16.27 1.75
N LYS A 158 -14.22 -16.91 1.61
CA LYS A 158 -14.97 -17.49 2.72
C LYS A 158 -14.44 -18.88 3.01
N VAL A 159 -13.65 -19.00 4.07
CA VAL A 159 -13.15 -20.29 4.55
C VAL A 159 -13.89 -20.73 5.81
N PRO A 160 -14.10 -22.05 6.01
CA PRO A 160 -14.76 -22.56 7.21
C PRO A 160 -13.87 -22.41 8.45
N VAL A 161 -12.55 -22.53 8.26
CA VAL A 161 -11.51 -22.38 9.28
C VAL A 161 -10.29 -21.77 8.58
N ALA A 162 -9.73 -20.70 9.17
CA ALA A 162 -8.51 -20.03 8.73
C ALA A 162 -7.32 -21.01 8.57
N TRP A 163 -6.36 -20.68 7.71
CA TRP A 163 -5.31 -21.63 7.29
C TRP A 163 -4.47 -22.13 8.47
N ALA A 164 -4.14 -21.25 9.41
CA ALA A 164 -3.31 -21.56 10.56
C ALA A 164 -4.01 -22.56 11.52
N PRO A 165 -5.21 -22.27 12.06
CA PRO A 165 -5.92 -23.24 12.90
C PRO A 165 -6.29 -24.52 12.14
N ALA A 166 -6.63 -24.47 10.85
CA ALA A 166 -6.91 -25.67 10.06
C ALA A 166 -5.69 -26.59 9.95
N SER A 167 -4.50 -26.01 9.73
CA SER A 167 -3.23 -26.75 9.68
C SER A 167 -2.88 -27.36 11.04
N GLN A 168 -3.07 -26.60 12.13
CA GLN A 168 -2.85 -27.11 13.49
C GLN A 168 -3.81 -28.24 13.85
N GLN A 169 -5.09 -28.14 13.47
CA GLN A 169 -6.08 -29.20 13.69
C GLN A 169 -5.71 -30.47 12.92
N LEU A 170 -5.27 -30.32 11.66
CA LEU A 170 -4.80 -31.43 10.85
C LEU A 170 -3.58 -32.11 11.47
N ALA A 171 -2.58 -31.34 11.91
CA ALA A 171 -1.40 -31.88 12.58
C ALA A 171 -1.76 -32.65 13.87
N LYS A 172 -2.72 -32.16 14.65
CA LYS A 172 -3.21 -32.81 15.88
C LYS A 172 -4.06 -34.05 15.64
N SER A 173 -4.52 -34.29 14.40
CA SER A 173 -5.40 -35.43 14.09
C SER A 173 -4.71 -36.79 14.10
N GLY A 174 -3.37 -36.83 14.09
CA GLY A 174 -2.61 -38.07 13.97
C GLY A 174 -2.69 -38.73 12.59
N CYS A 175 -3.01 -37.94 11.55
CA CYS A 175 -3.05 -38.42 10.16
C CYS A 175 -1.72 -39.04 9.71
N LYS A 176 -1.81 -40.04 8.82
CA LYS A 176 -0.62 -40.55 8.10
C LYS A 176 -0.19 -39.55 7.02
N ALA A 177 1.04 -39.64 6.55
CA ALA A 177 1.63 -38.69 5.60
C ALA A 177 0.71 -38.40 4.39
N GLU A 178 0.18 -39.43 3.73
CA GLU A 178 -0.69 -39.27 2.56
C GLU A 178 -2.00 -38.56 2.89
N GLN A 179 -2.56 -38.83 4.08
CA GLN A 179 -3.78 -38.19 4.57
C GLN A 179 -3.53 -36.73 4.93
N CYS A 180 -2.40 -36.43 5.57
CA CYS A 180 -2.01 -35.07 5.89
C CYS A 180 -1.73 -34.26 4.61
N ILE A 181 -1.08 -34.85 3.60
CA ILE A 181 -0.88 -34.23 2.27
C ILE A 181 -2.23 -33.90 1.63
N ALA A 182 -3.16 -34.87 1.60
CA ALA A 182 -4.49 -34.65 1.05
C ALA A 182 -5.28 -33.59 1.83
N GLY A 183 -5.14 -33.56 3.16
CA GLY A 183 -5.74 -32.56 4.05
C GLY A 183 -5.23 -31.16 3.76
N LEU A 184 -3.91 -30.97 3.69
CA LEU A 184 -3.28 -29.69 3.33
C LEU A 184 -3.74 -29.20 1.96
N LYS A 185 -3.75 -30.09 0.94
CA LYS A 185 -4.25 -29.76 -0.39
C LYS A 185 -5.73 -29.37 -0.39
N LYS A 186 -6.55 -30.02 0.44
CA LYS A 186 -7.97 -29.68 0.59
C LYS A 186 -8.15 -28.28 1.21
N ILE A 187 -7.36 -27.94 2.23
CA ILE A 187 -7.34 -26.59 2.81
C ILE A 187 -6.87 -25.59 1.75
N ALA A 188 -5.79 -25.89 1.01
CA ALA A 188 -5.28 -25.01 -0.04
C ALA A 188 -6.35 -24.71 -1.12
N ALA A 189 -7.13 -25.73 -1.50
CA ALA A 189 -8.18 -25.57 -2.50
C ALA A 189 -9.29 -24.60 -2.07
N THR A 190 -9.60 -24.48 -0.77
CA THR A 190 -10.64 -23.53 -0.33
C THR A 190 -10.28 -22.09 -0.66
N TYR A 191 -9.00 -21.73 -0.58
CA TYR A 191 -8.51 -20.39 -0.90
C TYR A 191 -8.56 -20.04 -2.38
N ALA A 192 -8.60 -21.05 -3.27
CA ALA A 192 -8.67 -20.83 -4.71
C ALA A 192 -10.10 -20.79 -5.26
N SER A 193 -11.05 -21.46 -4.62
CA SER A 193 -12.38 -21.70 -5.22
C SER A 193 -13.59 -21.37 -4.33
N ALA A 194 -13.40 -21.02 -3.06
CA ALA A 194 -14.53 -20.73 -2.18
C ALA A 194 -15.19 -19.37 -2.52
N PRO A 195 -16.50 -19.22 -2.22
CA PRO A 195 -17.20 -17.95 -2.42
C PRO A 195 -16.57 -16.84 -1.58
N LYS A 196 -16.87 -15.58 -1.93
CA LYS A 196 -16.38 -14.44 -1.16
C LYS A 196 -17.30 -14.11 0.03
N GLN A 197 -16.73 -13.48 1.05
CA GLN A 197 -17.43 -12.86 2.17
C GLN A 197 -16.95 -11.43 2.39
N THR A 198 -17.83 -10.58 2.91
CA THR A 198 -17.46 -9.22 3.28
C THR A 198 -16.87 -9.20 4.69
N TRP A 199 -15.61 -8.78 4.79
CA TRP A 199 -14.99 -8.34 6.04
C TRP A 199 -15.09 -6.82 6.14
N ARG A 200 -15.40 -6.30 7.33
CA ARG A 200 -15.49 -4.88 7.62
C ARG A 200 -14.66 -4.55 8.84
N ALA A 201 -13.90 -3.47 8.75
CA ALA A 201 -13.10 -2.97 9.85
C ALA A 201 -12.93 -1.45 9.70
N VAL A 202 -12.22 -0.86 10.65
CA VAL A 202 -11.93 0.56 10.69
C VAL A 202 -10.45 0.76 10.97
N PHE A 203 -9.85 1.83 10.46
CA PHE A 203 -8.53 2.26 10.92
C PHE A 203 -8.44 3.77 11.10
N PRO A 204 -7.68 4.23 12.10
CA PRO A 204 -7.46 5.64 12.31
C PRO A 204 -6.42 6.19 11.33
N ILE A 205 -6.63 7.43 10.89
CA ILE A 205 -5.59 8.26 10.28
C ILE A 205 -5.50 9.59 11.02
N SER A 206 -4.30 10.14 11.11
CA SER A 206 -3.98 11.32 11.91
C SER A 206 -3.09 12.30 11.16
N ARG A 207 -3.16 13.59 11.53
CA ARG A 207 -2.21 14.64 11.09
C ARG A 207 -2.09 15.72 12.16
N GLU A 208 -0.90 16.31 12.29
CA GLU A 208 -0.66 17.39 13.28
C GLU A 208 -1.21 18.74 12.78
N LYS A 209 -1.09 19.00 11.48
CA LYS A 209 -1.56 20.24 10.86
C LYS A 209 -2.42 19.92 9.66
N SER A 210 -3.39 20.78 9.35
CA SER A 210 -4.22 20.63 8.15
C SER A 210 -3.40 20.64 6.85
N SER A 211 -2.23 21.28 6.86
CA SER A 211 -1.28 21.31 5.74
C SER A 211 -0.42 20.04 5.60
N GLU A 212 -0.48 19.13 6.58
CA GLU A 212 0.29 17.87 6.55
C GLU A 212 -0.56 16.72 6.01
N ALA A 213 0.13 15.67 5.54
CA ALA A 213 -0.52 14.49 5.04
C ALA A 213 -1.22 13.73 6.17
N TRP A 214 -2.37 13.12 5.87
CA TRP A 214 -2.96 12.11 6.75
C TRP A 214 -2.04 10.88 6.78
N ARG A 215 -1.71 10.44 7.99
CA ARG A 215 -0.82 9.32 8.27
C ARG A 215 -1.60 8.22 8.97
N ASN A 216 -1.23 6.97 8.72
CA ASN A 216 -1.56 5.90 9.64
C ASN A 216 -0.25 5.38 10.20
N ASP A 217 0.01 5.69 11.46
CA ASP A 217 1.27 5.35 12.13
C ASP A 217 1.35 3.86 12.48
N PHE A 218 0.21 3.15 12.50
CA PHE A 218 0.09 1.73 12.86
C PHE A 218 -0.73 0.94 11.82
N ALA A 219 -0.60 1.29 10.53
CA ALA A 219 -1.49 0.78 9.49
C ALA A 219 -1.50 -0.74 9.38
N ARG A 220 -0.35 -1.35 9.63
CA ARG A 220 -0.19 -2.80 9.57
C ARG A 220 -1.06 -3.52 10.61
N GLU A 221 -1.24 -2.98 11.81
CA GLU A 221 -1.99 -3.68 12.87
C GLU A 221 -3.44 -3.98 12.45
N THR A 222 -4.13 -3.02 11.84
CA THR A 222 -5.49 -3.25 11.35
C THR A 222 -5.53 -4.22 10.18
N PHE A 223 -4.56 -4.15 9.26
CA PHE A 223 -4.56 -5.01 8.08
C PHE A 223 -4.02 -6.41 8.34
N ASP A 224 -3.26 -6.61 9.42
CA ASP A 224 -2.79 -7.93 9.84
C ASP A 224 -3.94 -8.82 10.33
N GLU A 225 -5.04 -8.23 10.83
CA GLU A 225 -6.27 -8.98 11.16
C GLU A 225 -6.85 -9.74 9.96
N ILE A 226 -6.52 -9.36 8.71
CA ILE A 226 -6.97 -10.08 7.51
C ILE A 226 -6.57 -11.56 7.54
N TRP A 227 -5.45 -11.88 8.20
CA TRP A 227 -4.92 -13.24 8.32
C TRP A 227 -5.75 -14.13 9.23
N ASP A 228 -6.54 -13.55 10.14
CA ASP A 228 -7.46 -14.31 11.00
C ASP A 228 -8.74 -14.74 10.25
N TYR A 229 -9.00 -14.11 9.10
CA TYR A 229 -10.13 -14.42 8.21
C TYR A 229 -9.75 -15.24 6.98
N LEU A 230 -8.44 -15.37 6.71
CA LEU A 230 -7.85 -16.13 5.61
C LEU A 230 -7.08 -17.35 6.11
#